data_AF-A0AAU7CL39-F1
#
_entry.id   AF-A0AAU7CL39-F1
#
_cell.length_a   1.000
_cell.length_b   1.000
_cell.length_c   1.000
_cell.angle_alpha   90.00
_cell.angle_beta   90.00
_cell.angle_gamma   90.00
#
_symmetry.space_group_name_H-M   'P 1'
#
loop_
_entity.id
_entity.type
_entity.pdbx_description
1 polymer ?
#
loop_
_entity_poly.entity_id
_entity_poly.type
_entity_poly.pdbx_seq_one_letter_code
_entity_poly.pdbx_strand_id
1 'polypeptide(L)'
;MNESMTRPPRKVRPSLESLEGRTLQATSVTAAANLVPANARLLNRQNGISIQDRRMSYTTPQGTRVIVTLYGVGSLAGSTVDPDGALNVVFSETGPQTGIVAKVSGGTRRATLRSIHHKDLNPDDLSGIGSSLLNVVNFKDFDLVNNGRINLTGGVHSLYLNSVGRNTQINLREEPIEFLTNDGTTPTSTSSNGVDLAFVTSLLGASTLTSVGGQFIPDFNAIANNIPTGGDSTIGVNPGPPPAPPGVVAVINHIKGAPRSTSGIENPEVFGLDSTAHTLIRFDAATGAVLQTIPLTGMGPPNTGVALGRNAGRLVALVGDDSSIRAFDVITGDPVGQFTTTNLGSLGLTSIDGIGSTDTRTVISDSTAGAGGLALRIDVTASLATGHAVAMGDPFTPERQFELSGGLASVPASQTMYATGAAHFDTFQPNLVQYGVLSLNTADDQLAETARTPLKVNGDFVNAGPEGSVDSQPPQVLGSVDQSLALVTGVADGKNVVALLNPQTLASNGTLKLNNPNPLTGLSESFRPDLANSALIDVQGNVQSLRAKDATGLVFNVAGFINLAKIHRAADSVLIGQPFGHAEIPRRSNVDIISSPRPVDGRNGVQVNKNIKQIGPLSLPGR
;
A
#
# COMPACT_ATOMS: atom_id res chain seq x y z
N MET A 1 10.38 -90.00 -41.47
CA MET A 1 11.06 -88.71 -41.22
C MET A 1 10.05 -87.62 -41.51
N ASN A 2 9.63 -86.93 -40.45
CA ASN A 2 8.66 -85.84 -40.45
C ASN A 2 9.29 -84.59 -41.04
N GLU A 3 8.54 -83.81 -41.80
CA GLU A 3 8.57 -82.35 -41.70
C GLU A 3 7.22 -81.78 -42.19
N SER A 4 6.39 -81.43 -41.22
CA SER A 4 5.06 -80.85 -41.38
C SER A 4 5.20 -79.34 -41.52
N MET A 5 4.75 -78.81 -42.67
CA MET A 5 4.56 -77.38 -42.89
C MET A 5 3.41 -76.85 -42.03
N THR A 6 3.74 -76.12 -40.96
CA THR A 6 2.76 -75.38 -40.17
C THR A 6 2.79 -73.88 -40.50
N ARG A 7 1.64 -73.46 -41.01
CA ARG A 7 1.20 -72.10 -41.35
C ARG A 7 1.37 -71.13 -40.17
N PRO A 8 1.77 -69.86 -40.39
CA PRO A 8 1.98 -68.90 -39.32
C PRO A 8 0.66 -68.56 -38.60
N PRO A 9 0.65 -68.47 -37.26
CA PRO A 9 -0.54 -68.17 -36.50
C PRO A 9 -1.01 -66.73 -36.69
N ARG A 10 -2.33 -66.63 -36.89
CA ARG A 10 -3.16 -65.42 -36.93
C ARG A 10 -2.90 -64.56 -35.69
N LYS A 11 -2.58 -63.27 -35.88
CA LYS A 11 -2.51 -62.29 -34.77
C LYS A 11 -3.82 -62.32 -33.97
N VAL A 12 -3.72 -62.78 -32.73
CA VAL A 12 -4.77 -62.73 -31.71
C VAL A 12 -5.02 -61.25 -31.37
N ARG A 13 -6.29 -60.83 -31.41
CA ARG A 13 -6.72 -59.53 -30.87
C ARG A 13 -6.49 -59.58 -29.36
N PRO A 14 -5.92 -58.54 -28.72
CA PRO A 14 -5.79 -58.52 -27.27
C PRO A 14 -7.18 -58.68 -26.63
N SER A 15 -7.28 -59.58 -25.65
CA SER A 15 -8.45 -59.68 -24.78
C SER A 15 -8.58 -58.40 -23.95
N LEU A 16 -9.83 -58.08 -23.57
CA LEU A 16 -10.19 -56.86 -22.88
C LEU A 16 -9.50 -56.73 -21.50
N GLU A 17 -9.01 -57.83 -20.92
CA GLU A 17 -8.31 -57.81 -19.62
C GLU A 17 -6.86 -57.30 -19.67
N SER A 18 -6.27 -56.99 -20.84
CA SER A 18 -4.88 -56.47 -20.91
C SER A 18 -4.77 -54.93 -20.93
N LEU A 19 -5.85 -54.20 -20.69
CA LEU A 19 -5.87 -52.72 -20.73
C LEU A 19 -5.89 -52.03 -19.36
N GLU A 20 -5.89 -52.75 -18.24
CA GLU A 20 -5.93 -52.12 -16.90
C GLU A 20 -4.57 -51.57 -16.41
N GLY A 21 -3.51 -51.68 -17.20
CA GLY A 21 -2.17 -51.20 -16.83
C GLY A 21 -1.68 -49.92 -17.50
N ARG A 22 -2.49 -49.26 -18.35
CA ARG A 22 -2.03 -48.08 -19.12
C ARG A 22 -2.94 -46.88 -18.94
N THR A 23 -2.74 -46.15 -17.85
CA THR A 23 -3.27 -44.80 -17.70
C THR A 23 -2.56 -43.88 -18.69
N LEU A 24 -3.25 -43.54 -19.77
CA LEU A 24 -2.88 -42.46 -20.68
C LEU A 24 -2.87 -41.14 -19.89
N GLN A 25 -1.69 -40.56 -19.67
CA GLN A 25 -1.54 -39.17 -19.22
C GLN A 25 -1.96 -38.22 -20.34
N ALA A 26 -3.26 -37.95 -20.40
CA ALA A 26 -3.81 -36.78 -21.05
C ALA A 26 -4.84 -36.17 -20.09
N THR A 27 -4.34 -35.42 -19.11
CA THR A 27 -5.23 -34.71 -18.17
C THR A 27 -5.81 -33.49 -18.89
N SER A 28 -7.04 -33.69 -19.34
CA SER A 28 -7.96 -32.67 -19.81
C SER A 28 -8.18 -31.58 -18.76
N VAL A 29 -8.43 -30.36 -19.24
CA VAL A 29 -8.63 -29.09 -18.49
C VAL A 29 -9.94 -29.08 -17.65
N THR A 30 -10.43 -30.24 -17.25
CA THR A 30 -11.69 -30.44 -16.50
C THR A 30 -11.48 -30.73 -15.00
N ALA A 31 -10.24 -30.85 -14.53
CA ALA A 31 -9.93 -31.21 -13.14
C ALA A 31 -9.92 -30.04 -12.12
N ALA A 32 -10.12 -28.78 -12.57
CA ALA A 32 -10.12 -27.62 -11.67
C ALA A 32 -11.44 -27.43 -10.87
N ALA A 33 -12.47 -28.25 -11.10
CA ALA A 33 -13.77 -28.14 -10.43
C ALA A 33 -13.91 -29.03 -9.17
N ASN A 34 -13.05 -30.05 -9.00
CA ASN A 34 -13.22 -31.08 -7.95
C ASN A 34 -12.12 -31.11 -6.88
N LEU A 35 -11.14 -30.20 -6.90
CA LEU A 35 -10.08 -30.11 -5.88
C LEU A 35 -10.45 -29.18 -4.70
N VAL A 36 -11.68 -29.30 -4.18
CA VAL A 36 -12.03 -28.71 -2.88
C VAL A 36 -12.24 -29.88 -1.90
N PRO A 37 -11.31 -30.13 -0.95
CA PRO A 37 -11.49 -31.15 0.08
C PRO A 37 -12.83 -30.96 0.79
N ALA A 38 -13.49 -32.05 1.20
CA ALA A 38 -14.80 -31.99 1.88
C ALA A 38 -14.79 -31.07 3.12
N ASN A 39 -13.62 -30.90 3.75
CA ASN A 39 -13.41 -30.10 4.96
C ASN A 39 -13.32 -28.59 4.66
N ALA A 40 -12.92 -28.19 3.44
CA ALA A 40 -12.90 -26.80 2.99
C ALA A 40 -14.30 -26.25 2.66
N ARG A 41 -15.32 -27.12 2.68
CA ARG A 41 -16.74 -26.74 2.56
C ARG A 41 -17.41 -26.49 3.91
N LEU A 42 -16.70 -26.68 5.02
CA LEU A 42 -17.27 -26.46 6.34
C LEU A 42 -17.29 -24.95 6.63
N LEU A 43 -18.47 -24.34 6.49
CA LEU A 43 -18.79 -23.10 7.20
C LEU A 43 -18.57 -23.39 8.69
N ASN A 44 -17.48 -22.88 9.26
CA ASN A 44 -17.26 -23.01 10.71
C ASN A 44 -18.36 -22.22 11.44
N ARG A 45 -19.39 -22.89 11.96
CA ARG A 45 -20.53 -22.26 12.65
C ARG A 45 -20.24 -21.95 14.12
N GLN A 46 -19.02 -22.22 14.61
CA GLN A 46 -18.70 -22.17 16.04
C GLN A 46 -18.55 -20.75 16.60
N ASN A 47 -18.49 -19.72 15.76
CA ASN A 47 -18.22 -18.34 16.20
C ASN A 47 -19.48 -17.47 16.42
N GLY A 48 -20.69 -18.03 16.37
CA GLY A 48 -21.93 -17.27 16.58
C GLY A 48 -22.36 -16.34 15.42
N ILE A 49 -21.58 -16.22 14.35
CA ILE A 49 -21.89 -15.43 13.15
C ILE A 49 -22.90 -16.17 12.26
N SER A 50 -23.94 -15.47 11.79
CA SER A 50 -24.97 -16.05 10.91
C SER A 50 -24.41 -16.48 9.56
N ILE A 51 -25.01 -17.50 8.95
CA ILE A 51 -24.70 -17.91 7.57
C ILE A 51 -25.00 -16.77 6.58
N GLN A 52 -25.99 -15.93 6.86
CA GLN A 52 -26.34 -14.78 6.02
C GLN A 52 -25.22 -13.75 5.98
N ASP A 53 -24.52 -13.57 7.10
CA ASP A 53 -23.39 -12.66 7.19
C ASP A 53 -22.14 -13.21 6.51
N ARG A 54 -22.11 -14.49 6.11
CA ARG A 54 -20.94 -15.13 5.49
C ARG A 54 -21.15 -15.49 4.03
N ARG A 55 -22.36 -15.25 3.52
CA ARG A 55 -22.71 -15.55 2.16
C ARG A 55 -23.74 -14.58 1.64
N MET A 56 -23.38 -13.89 0.56
CA MET A 56 -24.30 -13.05 -0.20
C MET A 56 -24.49 -13.59 -1.61
N SER A 57 -25.67 -13.35 -2.17
CA SER A 57 -25.95 -13.65 -3.57
C SER A 57 -26.85 -12.61 -4.18
N TYR A 58 -26.58 -12.25 -5.43
CA TYR A 58 -27.39 -11.31 -6.19
C TYR A 58 -27.33 -11.64 -7.68
N THR A 59 -28.16 -10.97 -8.46
CA THR A 59 -28.12 -11.04 -9.92
C THR A 59 -27.82 -9.64 -10.45
N THR A 60 -26.82 -9.52 -11.31
CA THR A 60 -26.47 -8.24 -11.93
C THR A 60 -27.58 -7.80 -12.88
N PRO A 61 -27.65 -6.51 -13.27
CA PRO A 61 -28.60 -6.03 -14.29
C PRO A 61 -28.52 -6.79 -15.63
N GLN A 62 -27.36 -7.39 -15.93
CA GLN A 62 -27.10 -8.18 -17.14
C GLN A 62 -27.49 -9.67 -16.98
N GLY A 63 -28.15 -10.05 -15.88
CA GLY A 63 -28.60 -11.42 -15.63
C GLY A 63 -27.51 -12.39 -15.17
N THR A 64 -26.33 -11.88 -14.80
CA THR A 64 -25.26 -12.71 -14.23
C THR A 64 -25.55 -12.99 -12.76
N ARG A 65 -25.54 -14.25 -12.35
CA ARG A 65 -25.74 -14.66 -10.95
C ARG A 65 -24.41 -14.73 -10.23
N VAL A 66 -24.32 -14.03 -9.10
CA VAL A 66 -23.14 -13.94 -8.26
C VAL A 66 -23.42 -14.56 -6.90
N ILE A 67 -22.47 -15.35 -6.39
CA ILE A 67 -22.46 -15.86 -5.02
C ILE A 67 -21.08 -15.58 -4.44
N VAL A 68 -21.02 -14.82 -3.36
CA VAL A 68 -19.78 -14.57 -2.59
C VAL A 68 -19.89 -15.34 -1.28
N THR A 69 -18.85 -16.10 -0.95
CA THR A 69 -18.81 -16.93 0.27
C THR A 69 -17.52 -16.67 1.01
N LEU A 70 -17.62 -16.42 2.31
CA LEU A 70 -16.51 -16.39 3.24
C LEU A 70 -16.35 -17.77 3.88
N TYR A 71 -15.17 -18.35 3.72
CA TYR A 71 -14.69 -19.58 4.34
C TYR A 71 -13.74 -19.23 5.48
N GLY A 72 -13.77 -20.00 6.59
CA GLY A 72 -13.00 -19.64 7.79
C GLY A 72 -13.70 -18.59 8.66
N VAL A 73 -13.03 -18.04 9.66
CA VAL A 73 -13.64 -17.10 10.62
C VAL A 73 -13.90 -15.73 9.98
N GLY A 74 -14.97 -15.05 10.40
CA GLY A 74 -15.28 -13.68 9.97
C GLY A 74 -16.65 -13.51 9.34
N SER A 75 -16.88 -12.27 8.89
CA SER A 75 -18.16 -11.76 8.38
C SER A 75 -17.97 -10.96 7.10
N LEU A 76 -19.01 -10.93 6.27
CA LEU A 76 -19.22 -10.08 5.09
C LEU A 76 -20.34 -9.04 5.32
N ALA A 77 -20.83 -8.90 6.55
CA ALA A 77 -21.87 -7.94 6.89
C ALA A 77 -21.44 -6.52 6.49
N GLY A 78 -22.37 -5.76 5.92
CA GLY A 78 -22.10 -4.43 5.34
C GLY A 78 -21.69 -4.46 3.87
N SER A 79 -21.45 -5.64 3.26
CA SER A 79 -21.25 -5.73 1.81
C SER A 79 -22.53 -5.35 1.05
N THR A 80 -22.40 -4.52 0.00
CA THR A 80 -23.52 -3.97 -0.78
C THR A 80 -23.31 -4.16 -2.27
N VAL A 81 -24.38 -4.00 -3.05
CA VAL A 81 -24.33 -4.00 -4.51
C VAL A 81 -24.96 -2.71 -5.00
N ASP A 82 -24.21 -1.96 -5.80
CA ASP A 82 -24.68 -0.71 -6.38
C ASP A 82 -25.73 -0.96 -7.46
N PRO A 83 -26.54 0.06 -7.83
CA PRO A 83 -27.55 -0.07 -8.87
C PRO A 83 -27.00 -0.51 -10.25
N ASP A 84 -25.72 -0.22 -10.54
CA ASP A 84 -25.04 -0.66 -11.76
C ASP A 84 -24.57 -2.12 -11.72
N GLY A 85 -24.75 -2.80 -10.58
CA GLY A 85 -24.34 -4.18 -10.34
C GLY A 85 -22.91 -4.33 -9.81
N ALA A 86 -22.21 -3.23 -9.51
CA ALA A 86 -20.88 -3.29 -8.90
C ALA A 86 -20.94 -3.70 -7.43
N LEU A 87 -20.10 -4.65 -7.05
CA LEU A 87 -20.04 -5.18 -5.69
C LEU A 87 -19.08 -4.36 -4.82
N ASN A 88 -19.53 -4.02 -3.62
CA ASN A 88 -18.70 -3.51 -2.53
C ASN A 88 -18.61 -4.59 -1.44
N VAL A 89 -17.41 -5.13 -1.23
CA VAL A 89 -17.15 -6.15 -0.21
C VAL A 89 -16.60 -5.48 1.03
N VAL A 90 -17.29 -5.69 2.14
CA VAL A 90 -16.85 -5.31 3.49
C VAL A 90 -16.62 -6.59 4.26
N PHE A 91 -15.44 -6.76 4.85
CA PHE A 91 -15.12 -7.92 5.68
C PHE A 91 -14.71 -7.51 7.10
N SER A 92 -14.89 -8.42 8.05
CA SER A 92 -14.43 -8.22 9.43
C SER A 92 -14.19 -9.53 10.17
N GLU A 93 -13.46 -9.45 11.28
CA GLU A 93 -13.19 -10.59 12.17
C GLU A 93 -12.56 -11.79 11.43
N THR A 94 -11.75 -11.52 10.40
CA THR A 94 -11.09 -12.54 9.61
C THR A 94 -9.75 -12.94 10.22
N GLY A 95 -9.13 -13.97 9.67
CA GLY A 95 -7.82 -14.42 10.11
C GLY A 95 -7.02 -15.08 8.99
N PRO A 96 -5.82 -15.59 9.29
CA PRO A 96 -4.90 -16.16 8.30
C PRO A 96 -5.40 -17.44 7.61
N GLN A 97 -6.56 -17.96 8.03
CA GLN A 97 -7.23 -19.13 7.45
C GLN A 97 -8.51 -18.76 6.70
N THR A 98 -8.85 -17.46 6.67
CA THR A 98 -10.08 -16.98 6.05
C THR A 98 -9.87 -16.76 4.57
N GLY A 99 -10.84 -17.21 3.77
CA GLY A 99 -10.86 -17.01 2.33
C GLY A 99 -12.21 -16.46 1.86
N ILE A 100 -12.18 -15.42 1.04
CA ILE A 100 -13.38 -14.88 0.38
C ILE A 100 -13.36 -15.32 -1.07
N VAL A 101 -14.35 -16.11 -1.47
CA VAL A 101 -14.44 -16.69 -2.81
C VAL A 101 -15.75 -16.30 -3.46
N ALA A 102 -15.66 -15.70 -4.65
CA ALA A 102 -16.80 -15.37 -5.46
C ALA A 102 -16.96 -16.34 -6.62
N LYS A 103 -18.19 -16.78 -6.86
CA LYS A 103 -18.59 -17.62 -7.99
C LYS A 103 -19.57 -16.85 -8.85
N VAL A 104 -19.29 -16.83 -10.14
CA VAL A 104 -20.10 -16.16 -11.15
C VAL A 104 -20.65 -17.22 -12.10
N SER A 105 -21.95 -17.15 -12.39
CA SER A 105 -22.63 -18.11 -13.27
C SER A 105 -23.78 -17.44 -14.02
N GLY A 106 -24.15 -17.99 -15.19
CA GLY A 106 -25.14 -17.35 -16.06
C GLY A 106 -24.65 -16.02 -16.65
N GLY A 107 -25.50 -15.37 -17.43
CA GLY A 107 -25.21 -14.09 -18.07
C GLY A 107 -23.88 -14.05 -18.84
N THR A 108 -23.11 -13.00 -18.62
CA THR A 108 -21.79 -12.76 -19.24
C THR A 108 -20.65 -13.58 -18.61
N ARG A 109 -20.94 -14.36 -17.55
CA ARG A 109 -19.94 -15.00 -16.68
C ARG A 109 -18.90 -14.02 -16.10
N ARG A 110 -19.28 -12.75 -16.01
CA ARG A 110 -18.49 -11.64 -15.46
C ARG A 110 -19.31 -10.81 -14.50
N ALA A 111 -18.65 -10.30 -13.47
CA ALA A 111 -19.26 -9.39 -12.52
C ALA A 111 -18.33 -8.20 -12.27
N THR A 112 -18.90 -7.08 -11.85
CA THR A 112 -18.17 -5.85 -11.54
C THR A 112 -17.88 -5.76 -10.05
N LEU A 113 -16.67 -5.33 -9.71
CA LEU A 113 -16.21 -5.10 -8.36
C LEU A 113 -15.87 -3.61 -8.22
N ARG A 114 -16.37 -2.95 -7.18
CA ARG A 114 -16.00 -1.57 -6.86
C ARG A 114 -15.02 -1.50 -5.71
N SER A 115 -15.27 -2.26 -4.64
CA SER A 115 -14.36 -2.24 -3.50
C SER A 115 -14.24 -3.55 -2.75
N ILE A 116 -13.09 -3.74 -2.09
CA ILE A 116 -12.88 -4.72 -1.04
C ILE A 116 -12.10 -4.03 0.09
N HIS A 117 -12.64 -4.00 1.31
CA HIS A 117 -11.96 -3.41 2.46
C HIS A 117 -12.48 -4.00 3.78
N HIS A 118 -11.72 -3.80 4.84
CA HIS A 118 -12.14 -4.15 6.20
C HIS A 118 -13.17 -3.15 6.74
N LYS A 119 -14.12 -3.58 7.58
CA LYS A 119 -15.21 -2.71 8.07
C LYS A 119 -14.73 -1.44 8.77
N ASP A 120 -13.61 -1.53 9.48
CA ASP A 120 -13.05 -0.44 10.29
C ASP A 120 -11.97 0.36 9.53
N LEU A 121 -11.70 0.00 8.27
CA LEU A 121 -10.64 0.61 7.48
C LEU A 121 -11.23 1.30 6.25
N ASN A 122 -11.02 2.61 6.14
CA ASN A 122 -11.40 3.33 4.93
C ASN A 122 -10.66 2.74 3.72
N PRO A 123 -11.30 2.59 2.53
CA PRO A 123 -10.64 2.08 1.33
C PRO A 123 -9.36 2.81 0.92
N ASP A 124 -9.22 4.08 1.30
CA ASP A 124 -8.06 4.92 0.98
C ASP A 124 -7.07 5.08 2.16
N ASP A 125 -7.29 4.37 3.29
CA ASP A 125 -6.36 4.32 4.44
C ASP A 125 -5.23 3.31 4.20
N LEU A 126 -3.98 3.76 4.20
CA LEU A 126 -2.82 2.92 3.85
C LEU A 126 -2.17 2.23 5.06
N SER A 127 -2.60 2.53 6.29
CA SER A 127 -1.95 2.03 7.50
C SER A 127 -2.15 0.52 7.70
N GLY A 128 -3.35 0.02 7.41
CA GLY A 128 -3.75 -1.37 7.65
C GLY A 128 -3.93 -1.76 9.12
N ILE A 129 -3.70 -0.83 10.05
CA ILE A 129 -3.94 -1.06 11.47
C ILE A 129 -5.46 -1.07 11.72
N GLY A 130 -5.92 -2.00 12.57
CA GLY A 130 -7.36 -2.24 12.79
C GLY A 130 -8.02 -3.13 11.74
N SER A 131 -7.28 -3.59 10.72
CA SER A 131 -7.74 -4.62 9.79
C SER A 131 -7.40 -6.03 10.27
N SER A 132 -8.07 -7.02 9.69
CA SER A 132 -7.79 -8.45 9.89
C SER A 132 -7.14 -9.09 8.64
N LEU A 133 -6.50 -10.24 8.84
CA LEU A 133 -5.77 -11.02 7.81
C LEU A 133 -6.72 -11.79 6.89
N LEU A 134 -6.29 -12.07 5.67
CA LEU A 134 -6.99 -12.88 4.68
C LEU A 134 -6.04 -13.78 3.89
N ASN A 135 -6.20 -15.09 3.99
CA ASN A 135 -5.41 -16.02 3.18
C ASN A 135 -5.67 -15.82 1.68
N VAL A 136 -6.95 -15.86 1.28
CA VAL A 136 -7.32 -15.87 -0.14
C VAL A 136 -8.48 -14.93 -0.42
N VAL A 137 -8.33 -14.09 -1.43
CA VAL A 137 -9.39 -13.30 -2.05
C VAL A 137 -9.51 -13.74 -3.51
N ASN A 138 -10.50 -14.58 -3.80
CA ASN A 138 -10.69 -15.16 -5.13
C ASN A 138 -11.90 -14.58 -5.85
N PHE A 139 -11.62 -13.58 -6.67
CA PHE A 139 -12.57 -12.85 -7.52
C PHE A 139 -12.13 -12.94 -8.99
N LYS A 140 -11.57 -14.09 -9.40
CA LYS A 140 -11.00 -14.33 -10.74
C LYS A 140 -11.94 -14.04 -11.92
N ASP A 141 -13.25 -13.95 -11.68
CA ASP A 141 -14.29 -13.67 -12.68
C ASP A 141 -14.82 -12.23 -12.57
N PHE A 142 -14.19 -11.37 -11.76
CA PHE A 142 -14.58 -9.99 -11.54
C PHE A 142 -13.63 -8.98 -12.17
N ASP A 143 -14.24 -7.92 -12.66
CA ASP A 143 -13.56 -6.73 -13.17
C ASP A 143 -13.64 -5.62 -12.12
N LEU A 144 -12.50 -5.23 -11.55
CA LEU A 144 -12.40 -4.04 -10.71
C LEU A 144 -12.62 -2.82 -11.62
N VAL A 145 -13.74 -2.13 -11.41
CA VAL A 145 -14.18 -1.02 -12.26
C VAL A 145 -13.22 0.17 -12.14
N ASN A 146 -13.33 1.13 -13.08
CA ASN A 146 -12.60 2.39 -12.95
C ASN A 146 -12.90 3.04 -11.59
N ASN A 147 -11.90 3.68 -10.98
CA ASN A 147 -11.97 4.23 -9.63
C ASN A 147 -12.13 3.19 -8.51
N GLY A 148 -12.06 1.89 -8.82
CA GLY A 148 -12.15 0.82 -7.84
C GLY A 148 -11.01 0.83 -6.82
N ARG A 149 -11.28 0.32 -5.62
CA ARG A 149 -10.34 0.30 -4.48
C ARG A 149 -10.32 -1.07 -3.80
N ILE A 150 -9.15 -1.67 -3.69
CA ILE A 150 -8.96 -2.87 -2.87
C ILE A 150 -7.95 -2.52 -1.79
N ASN A 151 -8.36 -2.64 -0.54
CA ASN A 151 -7.52 -2.40 0.61
C ASN A 151 -7.43 -3.66 1.47
N LEU A 152 -6.31 -4.35 1.35
CA LEU A 152 -5.95 -5.56 2.08
C LEU A 152 -4.64 -5.34 2.85
N THR A 153 -4.45 -4.13 3.35
CA THR A 153 -3.26 -3.72 4.13
C THR A 153 -3.22 -4.35 5.53
N GLY A 154 -4.30 -5.00 5.98
CA GLY A 154 -4.24 -5.88 7.16
C GLY A 154 -3.39 -7.13 6.94
N GLY A 155 -3.22 -7.54 5.67
CA GLY A 155 -2.42 -8.69 5.25
C GLY A 155 -3.22 -9.64 4.37
N VAL A 156 -2.64 -10.05 3.25
CA VAL A 156 -3.23 -11.03 2.32
C VAL A 156 -2.20 -11.92 1.68
N HIS A 157 -2.48 -13.22 1.60
CA HIS A 157 -1.56 -14.14 0.91
C HIS A 157 -1.83 -14.20 -0.60
N SER A 158 -3.08 -14.34 -1.04
CA SER A 158 -3.43 -14.46 -2.46
C SER A 158 -4.61 -13.58 -2.90
N LEU A 159 -4.45 -12.86 -4.01
CA LEU A 159 -5.49 -12.09 -4.68
C LEU A 159 -5.67 -12.54 -6.14
N TYR A 160 -6.90 -12.88 -6.52
CA TYR A 160 -7.27 -13.22 -7.89
C TYR A 160 -8.34 -12.27 -8.41
N LEU A 161 -8.07 -11.64 -9.55
CA LEU A 161 -9.03 -10.80 -10.28
C LEU A 161 -9.01 -11.16 -11.76
N ASN A 162 -10.11 -10.87 -12.46
CA ASN A 162 -10.02 -10.89 -13.90
C ASN A 162 -9.32 -9.65 -14.43
N SER A 163 -9.83 -8.47 -14.10
CA SER A 163 -9.24 -7.23 -14.61
C SER A 163 -9.32 -6.09 -13.63
N VAL A 164 -8.50 -5.07 -13.87
CA VAL A 164 -8.52 -3.79 -13.17
C VAL A 164 -8.60 -2.66 -14.18
N GLY A 165 -9.44 -1.67 -13.89
CA GLY A 165 -9.69 -0.50 -14.72
C GLY A 165 -8.66 0.61 -14.53
N ARG A 166 -9.04 1.81 -14.96
CA ARG A 166 -8.26 3.05 -14.78
C ARG A 166 -8.49 3.65 -13.41
N ASN A 167 -7.49 4.40 -12.95
CA ASN A 167 -7.56 5.11 -11.68
C ASN A 167 -7.92 4.16 -10.51
N THR A 168 -7.46 2.91 -10.57
CA THR A 168 -7.73 1.90 -9.55
C THR A 168 -6.54 1.79 -8.61
N GLN A 169 -6.80 1.58 -7.33
CA GLN A 169 -5.76 1.37 -6.34
C GLN A 169 -5.97 0.04 -5.61
N ILE A 170 -4.93 -0.78 -5.56
CA ILE A 170 -4.88 -2.04 -4.83
C ILE A 170 -3.72 -1.95 -3.83
N ASN A 171 -4.04 -1.90 -2.55
CA ASN A 171 -3.07 -1.88 -1.46
C ASN A 171 -3.05 -3.25 -0.78
N LEU A 172 -1.87 -3.87 -0.73
CA LEU A 172 -1.67 -5.21 -0.18
C LEU A 172 -0.59 -5.15 0.90
N ARG A 173 -0.73 -5.96 1.95
CA ARG A 173 0.37 -6.25 2.88
C ARG A 173 0.66 -7.74 2.88
N GLU A 174 1.93 -8.11 2.93
CA GLU A 174 2.33 -9.51 3.14
C GLU A 174 1.82 -10.03 4.48
N GLU A 175 1.29 -11.26 4.52
CA GLU A 175 0.94 -11.92 5.78
C GLU A 175 2.20 -12.29 6.59
N PRO A 176 2.20 -12.11 7.92
CA PRO A 176 3.35 -12.51 8.74
C PRO A 176 3.70 -14.00 8.57
N ILE A 177 4.99 -14.30 8.44
CA ILE A 177 5.52 -15.65 8.16
C ILE A 177 5.05 -16.71 9.17
N GLU A 178 4.83 -16.31 10.42
CA GLU A 178 4.37 -17.18 11.52
C GLU A 178 3.02 -17.86 11.23
N PHE A 179 2.20 -17.26 10.36
CA PHE A 179 0.91 -17.82 9.99
C PHE A 179 0.96 -18.75 8.78
N LEU A 180 2.09 -18.83 8.08
CA LEU A 180 2.29 -19.69 6.91
C LEU A 180 2.71 -21.12 7.31
N THR A 181 3.18 -21.34 8.54
CA THR A 181 3.77 -22.61 9.00
C THR A 181 2.87 -23.44 9.93
N ASN A 182 1.74 -22.89 10.40
CA ASN A 182 0.87 -23.54 11.39
C ASN A 182 -0.27 -24.37 10.78
N ASP A 183 -0.07 -24.85 9.56
CA ASP A 183 -1.09 -25.53 8.78
C ASP A 183 -0.89 -27.05 8.88
N GLY A 184 -1.91 -27.77 9.38
CA GLY A 184 -2.03 -29.24 9.29
C GLY A 184 -2.18 -29.72 7.84
N THR A 185 -1.24 -29.33 6.99
CA THR A 185 -1.21 -29.54 5.54
C THR A 185 -0.33 -30.73 5.18
N THR A 186 -0.70 -31.40 4.10
CA THR A 186 0.08 -32.50 3.52
C THR A 186 1.11 -31.89 2.58
N PRO A 187 2.42 -32.00 2.85
CA PRO A 187 3.42 -31.53 1.91
C PRO A 187 3.32 -32.33 0.62
N THR A 188 3.14 -31.66 -0.51
CA THR A 188 3.27 -32.30 -1.83
C THR A 188 4.62 -31.90 -2.41
N SER A 189 5.51 -32.87 -2.55
CA SER A 189 6.74 -32.71 -3.33
C SER A 189 6.49 -33.13 -4.77
N THR A 190 6.93 -32.31 -5.72
CA THR A 190 7.01 -32.72 -7.13
C THR A 190 8.46 -32.62 -7.57
N SER A 191 9.00 -33.72 -8.09
CA SER A 191 10.32 -33.72 -8.71
C SER A 191 10.18 -33.46 -10.22
N SER A 192 10.90 -32.47 -10.73
CA SER A 192 11.04 -32.24 -12.16
C SER A 192 12.49 -31.89 -12.45
N ASN A 193 13.13 -32.63 -13.35
CA ASN A 193 14.54 -32.45 -13.74
C ASN A 193 15.54 -32.47 -12.57
N GLY A 194 15.36 -33.37 -11.58
CA GLY A 194 16.28 -33.49 -10.44
C GLY A 194 16.15 -32.38 -9.39
N VAL A 195 15.13 -31.52 -9.51
CA VAL A 195 14.74 -30.51 -8.52
C VAL A 195 13.45 -30.94 -7.84
N ASP A 196 13.53 -31.17 -6.54
CA ASP A 196 12.41 -31.37 -5.63
C ASP A 196 11.84 -30.01 -5.22
N LEU A 197 10.62 -29.73 -5.66
CA LEU A 197 9.87 -28.55 -5.23
C LEU A 197 8.89 -28.98 -4.14
N ALA A 198 9.00 -28.41 -2.94
CA ALA A 198 8.03 -28.62 -1.87
C ALA A 198 6.99 -27.52 -1.90
N PHE A 199 5.73 -27.91 -2.06
CA PHE A 199 4.60 -27.01 -1.95
C PHE A 199 3.81 -27.31 -0.69
N VAL A 200 3.42 -26.26 0.02
CA VAL A 200 2.32 -26.29 0.97
C VAL A 200 1.08 -25.80 0.25
N THR A 201 0.15 -26.71 0.00
CA THR A 201 -1.18 -26.36 -0.47
C THR A 201 -2.10 -26.20 0.72
N SER A 202 -2.60 -24.98 0.96
CA SER A 202 -3.61 -24.74 1.98
C SER A 202 -4.91 -25.46 1.64
N LEU A 203 -5.74 -25.69 2.66
CA LEU A 203 -7.06 -26.32 2.52
C LEU A 203 -7.98 -25.60 1.50
N LEU A 204 -7.69 -24.33 1.22
CA LEU A 204 -8.44 -23.45 0.31
C LEU A 204 -7.85 -23.40 -1.12
N GLY A 205 -6.83 -24.22 -1.41
CA GLY A 205 -6.24 -24.38 -2.75
C GLY A 205 -5.16 -23.36 -3.10
N ALA A 206 -4.67 -22.58 -2.14
CA ALA A 206 -3.48 -21.75 -2.33
C ALA A 206 -2.23 -22.64 -2.23
N SER A 207 -1.32 -22.59 -3.21
CA SER A 207 -0.09 -23.38 -3.22
C SER A 207 1.13 -22.49 -3.02
N THR A 208 1.76 -22.59 -1.85
CA THR A 208 2.97 -21.87 -1.47
C THR A 208 4.18 -22.75 -1.71
N LEU A 209 5.22 -22.24 -2.36
CA LEU A 209 6.50 -22.96 -2.46
C LEU A 209 7.23 -22.75 -1.12
N THR A 210 7.52 -23.82 -0.38
CA THR A 210 8.13 -23.74 0.95
C THR A 210 9.57 -24.21 0.99
N SER A 211 10.00 -25.04 0.05
CA SER A 211 11.41 -25.38 -0.10
C SER A 211 11.72 -25.91 -1.51
N VAL A 212 13.01 -25.88 -1.86
CA VAL A 212 13.57 -26.47 -3.08
C VAL A 212 14.78 -27.31 -2.67
N GLY A 213 14.82 -28.58 -3.06
CA GLY A 213 15.94 -29.52 -2.84
C GLY A 213 16.30 -30.28 -4.12
N GLY A 214 17.41 -31.02 -4.13
CA GLY A 214 17.80 -31.88 -5.25
C GLY A 214 19.05 -31.43 -6.01
N GLN A 215 19.80 -32.41 -6.54
CA GLN A 215 21.01 -32.23 -7.33
C GLN A 215 20.66 -32.36 -8.81
N PHE A 216 21.03 -31.36 -9.61
CA PHE A 216 20.92 -31.44 -11.07
C PHE A 216 21.85 -32.54 -11.58
N ILE A 217 21.29 -33.62 -12.14
CA ILE A 217 22.04 -34.59 -12.93
C ILE A 217 21.67 -34.34 -14.40
N PRO A 218 22.50 -33.64 -15.18
CA PRO A 218 22.33 -33.60 -16.62
C PRO A 218 22.71 -34.99 -17.15
N ASP A 219 21.70 -35.78 -17.53
CA ASP A 219 21.91 -37.08 -18.15
C ASP A 219 22.51 -36.88 -19.55
N PHE A 220 23.83 -37.05 -19.66
CA PHE A 220 24.52 -37.43 -20.89
C PHE A 220 25.52 -38.53 -20.53
N ASN A 221 25.14 -39.76 -20.85
CA ASN A 221 25.90 -40.96 -20.54
C ASN A 221 27.06 -41.16 -21.53
N ALA A 222 28.32 -41.00 -21.09
CA ALA A 222 29.50 -41.64 -21.69
C ALA A 222 30.70 -41.69 -20.73
N ILE A 223 30.92 -42.87 -20.13
CA ILE A 223 32.22 -43.54 -19.92
C ILE A 223 33.35 -42.72 -19.27
N ALA A 224 33.53 -42.97 -17.97
CA ALA A 224 34.77 -43.34 -17.26
C ALA A 224 36.06 -42.49 -17.44
N ASN A 225 36.58 -41.93 -16.35
CA ASN A 225 37.69 -42.53 -15.56
C ASN A 225 38.40 -41.48 -14.67
N ASN A 226 38.76 -41.96 -13.47
CA ASN A 226 39.83 -41.48 -12.59
C ASN A 226 39.63 -40.17 -11.81
N ILE A 227 39.25 -40.35 -10.55
CA ILE A 227 39.73 -39.53 -9.42
C ILE A 227 41.21 -39.90 -9.20
N PRO A 228 42.11 -38.91 -9.04
CA PRO A 228 42.91 -38.92 -7.82
C PRO A 228 42.98 -37.55 -7.13
N THR A 229 42.52 -37.56 -5.87
CA THR A 229 43.16 -37.00 -4.67
C THR A 229 44.23 -35.91 -4.84
N GLY A 230 43.93 -34.73 -4.26
CA GLY A 230 44.91 -33.76 -3.77
C GLY A 230 44.93 -32.44 -4.54
N GLY A 231 44.54 -31.35 -3.88
CA GLY A 231 44.75 -29.99 -4.38
C GLY A 231 43.49 -29.14 -4.43
N ASP A 232 43.57 -27.99 -3.76
CA ASP A 232 42.69 -26.83 -3.84
C ASP A 232 41.97 -26.69 -5.19
N SER A 233 40.66 -26.92 -5.20
CA SER A 233 39.78 -26.37 -6.23
C SER A 233 38.35 -26.34 -5.71
N THR A 234 37.94 -25.18 -5.21
CA THR A 234 36.53 -24.79 -5.20
C THR A 234 36.02 -24.84 -6.64
N ILE A 235 35.49 -25.99 -7.07
CA ILE A 235 34.64 -26.06 -8.25
C ILE A 235 33.49 -25.11 -7.95
N GLY A 236 33.47 -23.97 -8.64
CA GLY A 236 32.50 -22.90 -8.50
C GLY A 236 31.10 -23.35 -8.90
N VAL A 237 30.46 -24.12 -8.03
CA VAL A 237 29.00 -24.19 -7.98
C VAL A 237 28.54 -22.88 -7.38
N ASN A 238 28.25 -21.93 -8.26
CA ASN A 238 27.49 -20.75 -7.89
C ASN A 238 26.23 -21.26 -7.17
N PRO A 239 26.03 -20.98 -5.87
CA PRO A 239 24.81 -21.37 -5.18
C PRO A 239 23.65 -20.84 -6.02
N GLY A 240 22.72 -21.71 -6.39
CA GLY A 240 21.49 -21.27 -7.05
C GLY A 240 20.84 -20.14 -6.26
N PRO A 241 20.07 -19.25 -6.91
CA PRO A 241 19.40 -18.17 -6.20
C PRO A 241 18.64 -18.75 -5.00
N PRO A 242 18.72 -18.11 -3.81
CA PRO A 242 18.08 -18.61 -2.61
C PRO A 242 16.57 -18.86 -2.85
N PRO A 243 15.96 -19.83 -2.16
CA PRO A 243 14.53 -20.10 -2.30
C PRO A 243 13.71 -18.82 -2.13
N ALA A 244 12.68 -18.68 -2.97
CA ALA A 244 11.83 -17.49 -2.99
C ALA A 244 11.27 -17.22 -1.59
N PRO A 245 11.44 -16.01 -1.04
CA PRO A 245 10.78 -15.63 0.20
C PRO A 245 9.26 -15.83 0.05
N PRO A 246 8.55 -16.19 1.14
CA PRO A 246 7.11 -16.01 1.20
C PRO A 246 6.72 -14.58 0.81
N GLY A 247 5.48 -14.41 0.35
CA GLY A 247 4.98 -13.11 -0.07
C GLY A 247 3.63 -13.18 -0.74
N VAL A 248 3.13 -12.02 -1.14
CA VAL A 248 1.83 -11.89 -1.81
C VAL A 248 1.85 -12.57 -3.18
N VAL A 249 0.77 -13.29 -3.51
CA VAL A 249 0.48 -13.81 -4.86
C VAL A 249 -0.68 -13.03 -5.46
N ALA A 250 -0.40 -12.25 -6.50
CA ALA A 250 -1.41 -11.49 -7.24
C ALA A 250 -1.57 -12.03 -8.65
N VAL A 251 -2.78 -12.45 -9.00
CA VAL A 251 -3.13 -12.91 -10.35
C VAL A 251 -4.25 -12.05 -10.91
N ILE A 252 -3.92 -11.22 -11.90
CA ILE A 252 -4.83 -10.28 -12.53
C ILE A 252 -4.68 -10.43 -14.04
N ASN A 253 -5.69 -10.98 -14.74
CA ASN A 253 -5.51 -11.29 -16.16
C ASN A 253 -5.25 -10.03 -17.01
N HIS A 254 -5.99 -8.95 -16.77
CA HIS A 254 -5.94 -7.74 -17.59
C HIS A 254 -5.82 -6.48 -16.73
N ILE A 255 -4.77 -5.69 -16.92
CA ILE A 255 -4.56 -4.43 -16.20
C ILE A 255 -4.69 -3.29 -17.21
N LYS A 256 -5.65 -2.39 -16.98
CA LYS A 256 -6.09 -1.37 -17.94
C LYS A 256 -6.02 0.05 -17.36
N GLY A 257 -4.84 0.47 -16.92
CA GLY A 257 -4.55 1.84 -16.54
C GLY A 257 -4.48 2.79 -17.75
N ALA A 258 -4.36 4.09 -17.48
CA ALA A 258 -4.05 5.06 -18.53
C ALA A 258 -2.60 4.88 -19.03
N PRO A 259 -2.34 4.97 -20.34
CA PRO A 259 -0.98 5.01 -20.87
C PRO A 259 -0.16 6.11 -20.19
N ARG A 260 1.02 5.76 -19.70
CA ARG A 260 2.03 6.66 -19.16
C ARG A 260 3.10 6.91 -20.21
N SER A 261 3.49 8.16 -20.43
CA SER A 261 4.63 8.53 -21.28
C SER A 261 5.92 8.74 -20.49
N THR A 262 5.86 8.70 -19.16
CA THR A 262 6.96 9.06 -18.27
C THR A 262 7.71 7.81 -17.85
N SER A 263 9.04 7.96 -17.78
CA SER A 263 9.90 6.88 -17.32
C SER A 263 9.91 6.84 -15.79
N GLY A 264 9.64 5.68 -15.22
CA GLY A 264 9.57 5.49 -13.77
C GLY A 264 8.37 6.15 -13.09
N ILE A 265 8.57 6.49 -11.81
CA ILE A 265 7.67 7.33 -11.01
C ILE A 265 8.38 8.68 -10.84
N GLU A 266 7.64 9.78 -11.06
CA GLU A 266 8.17 11.14 -10.95
C GLU A 266 8.48 11.51 -9.49
N ASN A 267 9.19 12.62 -9.26
CA ASN A 267 9.52 13.07 -7.91
C ASN A 267 8.26 13.35 -7.08
N PRO A 268 8.30 13.17 -5.75
CA PRO A 268 7.21 13.64 -4.90
C PRO A 268 7.08 15.16 -4.99
N GLU A 269 5.85 15.64 -4.91
CA GLU A 269 5.52 17.07 -4.87
C GLU A 269 4.93 17.43 -3.51
N VAL A 270 5.15 18.67 -3.07
CA VAL A 270 4.60 19.22 -1.81
C VAL A 270 4.01 20.60 -2.07
N PHE A 271 3.05 21.01 -1.26
CA PHE A 271 2.57 22.38 -1.22
C PHE A 271 3.21 23.16 -0.06
N GLY A 272 3.65 24.38 -0.32
CA GLY A 272 4.05 25.34 0.70
C GLY A 272 3.14 26.56 0.69
N LEU A 273 2.85 27.09 1.88
CA LEU A 273 2.14 28.35 2.04
C LEU A 273 3.14 29.51 2.15
N ASP A 274 3.01 30.48 1.26
CA ASP A 274 3.66 31.78 1.36
C ASP A 274 2.63 32.81 1.79
N SER A 275 2.58 33.10 3.09
CA SER A 275 1.66 34.08 3.67
C SER A 275 2.02 35.52 3.28
N THR A 276 3.29 35.80 2.98
CA THR A 276 3.74 37.14 2.56
C THR A 276 3.21 37.48 1.17
N ALA A 277 3.26 36.50 0.26
CA ALA A 277 2.73 36.64 -1.09
C ALA A 277 1.24 36.29 -1.21
N HIS A 278 0.62 35.76 -0.15
CA HIS A 278 -0.74 35.19 -0.17
C HIS A 278 -0.93 34.14 -1.26
N THR A 279 0.00 33.19 -1.35
CA THR A 279 -0.03 32.13 -2.37
C THR A 279 0.23 30.76 -1.78
N LEU A 280 -0.47 29.77 -2.31
CA LEU A 280 -0.14 28.35 -2.17
C LEU A 280 0.76 27.93 -3.35
N ILE A 281 1.92 27.35 -3.07
CA ILE A 281 2.93 27.03 -4.08
C ILE A 281 3.16 25.52 -4.11
N ARG A 282 3.06 24.90 -5.28
CA ARG A 282 3.41 23.50 -5.50
C ARG A 282 4.88 23.39 -5.92
N PHE A 283 5.63 22.56 -5.22
CA PHE A 283 7.05 22.33 -5.47
C PHE A 283 7.34 20.88 -5.85
N ASP A 284 8.29 20.68 -6.75
CA ASP A 284 9.00 19.39 -6.87
C ASP A 284 9.93 19.25 -5.65
N ALA A 285 9.71 18.23 -4.82
CA ALA A 285 10.42 18.08 -3.55
C ALA A 285 11.87 17.56 -3.70
N ALA A 286 12.27 17.10 -4.89
CA ALA A 286 13.65 16.66 -5.14
C ALA A 286 14.54 17.80 -5.66
N THR A 287 14.00 18.65 -6.54
CA THR A 287 14.71 19.75 -7.21
C THR A 287 14.44 21.11 -6.58
N GLY A 288 13.35 21.25 -5.84
CA GLY A 288 12.88 22.50 -5.27
C GLY A 288 12.19 23.41 -6.27
N ALA A 289 11.97 22.97 -7.52
CA ALA A 289 11.37 23.79 -8.56
C ALA A 289 9.93 24.15 -8.22
N VAL A 290 9.54 25.40 -8.49
CA VAL A 290 8.15 25.83 -8.44
C VAL A 290 7.43 25.26 -9.66
N LEU A 291 6.40 24.47 -9.43
CA LEU A 291 5.60 23.82 -10.47
C LEU A 291 4.28 24.57 -10.72
N GLN A 292 3.72 25.15 -9.65
CA GLN A 292 2.48 25.91 -9.71
C GLN A 292 2.42 26.93 -8.58
N THR A 293 1.81 28.09 -8.85
CA THR A 293 1.50 29.10 -7.84
C THR A 293 0.01 29.41 -7.92
N ILE A 294 -0.69 29.28 -6.78
CA ILE A 294 -2.13 29.42 -6.66
C ILE A 294 -2.42 30.65 -5.77
N PRO A 295 -3.02 31.72 -6.29
CA PRO A 295 -3.40 32.89 -5.49
C PRO A 295 -4.53 32.57 -4.50
N LEU A 296 -4.38 32.96 -3.24
CA LEU A 296 -5.38 32.74 -2.19
C LEU A 296 -6.41 33.91 -2.14
N THR A 297 -6.99 34.23 -3.28
CA THR A 297 -7.89 35.38 -3.43
C THR A 297 -9.14 35.22 -2.57
N GLY A 298 -9.45 36.26 -1.78
CA GLY A 298 -10.63 36.26 -0.91
C GLY A 298 -10.50 35.34 0.31
N MET A 299 -9.29 34.92 0.67
CA MET A 299 -8.95 34.42 2.00
C MET A 299 -8.39 35.57 2.83
N GLY A 300 -8.54 35.50 4.15
CA GLY A 300 -7.83 36.36 5.09
C GLY A 300 -6.31 36.15 5.01
N PRO A 301 -5.51 36.86 5.82
CA PRO A 301 -4.11 36.53 6.02
C PRO A 301 -3.97 35.05 6.42
N PRO A 302 -3.39 34.20 5.55
CA PRO A 302 -3.31 32.79 5.85
C PRO A 302 -2.19 32.59 6.89
N ASN A 303 -2.58 32.30 8.12
CA ASN A 303 -1.65 32.06 9.24
C ASN A 303 -1.50 30.57 9.56
N THR A 304 -2.23 29.71 8.86
CA THR A 304 -2.40 28.29 9.20
C THR A 304 -1.54 27.36 8.34
N GLY A 305 -1.15 26.20 8.89
CA GLY A 305 -0.49 25.10 8.15
C GLY A 305 -1.26 24.60 6.90
N VAL A 306 -0.57 23.81 6.06
CA VAL A 306 -1.11 23.21 4.84
C VAL A 306 -1.10 21.69 4.98
N ALA A 307 -2.18 21.01 4.58
CA ALA A 307 -2.22 19.55 4.60
C ALA A 307 -2.85 18.96 3.33
N LEU A 308 -2.58 17.68 3.08
CA LEU A 308 -3.26 16.89 2.07
C LEU A 308 -4.39 16.04 2.69
N GLY A 309 -5.62 16.52 2.57
CA GLY A 309 -6.83 15.82 3.02
C GLY A 309 -7.53 15.06 1.90
N ARG A 310 -8.60 14.34 2.25
CA ARG A 310 -9.49 13.70 1.27
C ARG A 310 -10.91 14.23 1.34
N ASN A 311 -11.44 14.62 0.18
CA ASN A 311 -12.84 14.89 -0.04
C ASN A 311 -13.46 13.76 -0.87
N ALA A 312 -14.22 12.87 -0.25
CA ALA A 312 -14.82 11.70 -0.89
C ALA A 312 -13.84 10.83 -1.71
N GLY A 313 -12.59 10.73 -1.24
CA GLY A 313 -11.50 9.98 -1.89
C GLY A 313 -10.64 10.78 -2.88
N ARG A 314 -11.06 12.00 -3.27
CA ARG A 314 -10.23 12.96 -4.02
C ARG A 314 -9.25 13.66 -3.09
N LEU A 315 -7.97 13.70 -3.45
CA LEU A 315 -6.97 14.41 -2.66
C LEU A 315 -7.14 15.93 -2.85
N VAL A 316 -7.11 16.67 -1.75
CA VAL A 316 -7.25 18.13 -1.74
C VAL A 316 -6.17 18.76 -0.87
N ALA A 317 -5.63 19.90 -1.29
CA ALA A 317 -4.80 20.73 -0.44
C ALA A 317 -5.70 21.61 0.42
N LEU A 318 -5.52 21.56 1.73
CA LEU A 318 -6.25 22.35 2.72
C LEU A 318 -5.39 23.52 3.16
N VAL A 319 -5.95 24.72 3.14
CA VAL A 319 -5.30 25.97 3.59
C VAL A 319 -6.26 26.72 4.50
N GLY A 320 -5.78 27.12 5.69
CA GLY A 320 -6.57 27.89 6.66
C GLY A 320 -6.27 29.39 6.65
N ASP A 321 -7.26 30.18 7.10
CA ASP A 321 -7.14 31.62 7.37
C ASP A 321 -7.75 32.01 8.73
N ASP A 322 -7.27 31.35 9.80
CA ASP A 322 -7.69 31.41 11.22
C ASP A 322 -9.11 30.87 11.48
N SER A 323 -10.09 31.31 10.68
CA SER A 323 -11.53 31.09 10.90
C SER A 323 -12.21 30.25 9.82
N SER A 324 -11.50 29.94 8.73
CA SER A 324 -11.98 29.05 7.69
C SER A 324 -10.86 28.19 7.12
N ILE A 325 -11.25 27.09 6.47
CA ILE A 325 -10.35 26.23 5.72
C ILE A 325 -10.89 26.11 4.30
N ARG A 326 -10.05 26.38 3.31
CA ARG A 326 -10.34 26.24 1.89
C ARG A 326 -9.61 25.03 1.32
N ALA A 327 -10.32 24.28 0.47
CA ALA A 327 -9.81 23.11 -0.22
C ALA A 327 -9.54 23.42 -1.69
N PHE A 328 -8.38 22.98 -2.19
CA PHE A 328 -7.97 23.09 -3.60
C PHE A 328 -7.68 21.70 -4.17
N ASP A 329 -7.97 21.50 -5.45
CA ASP A 329 -7.59 20.28 -6.13
C ASP A 329 -6.06 20.22 -6.28
N VAL A 330 -5.45 19.10 -5.89
CA VAL A 330 -3.99 18.97 -5.90
C VAL A 330 -3.39 18.90 -7.30
N ILE A 331 -4.16 18.52 -8.32
CA ILE A 331 -3.72 18.39 -9.70
C ILE A 331 -3.87 19.71 -10.45
N THR A 332 -5.07 20.30 -10.42
CA THR A 332 -5.39 21.51 -11.19
C THR A 332 -5.12 22.80 -10.44
N GLY A 333 -5.13 22.77 -9.10
CA GLY A 333 -5.06 23.96 -8.26
C GLY A 333 -6.38 24.72 -8.15
N ASP A 334 -7.47 24.20 -8.72
CA ASP A 334 -8.78 24.85 -8.67
C ASP A 334 -9.40 24.75 -7.27
N PRO A 335 -10.15 25.78 -6.82
CA PRO A 335 -10.88 25.71 -5.56
C PRO A 335 -11.99 24.64 -5.63
N VAL A 336 -12.04 23.77 -4.64
CA VAL A 336 -13.07 22.72 -4.49
C VAL A 336 -14.21 23.17 -3.58
N GLY A 337 -13.89 23.94 -2.53
CA GLY A 337 -14.86 24.42 -1.55
C GLY A 337 -14.17 24.98 -0.32
N GLN A 338 -14.96 25.39 0.67
CA GLN A 338 -14.46 25.91 1.95
C GLN A 338 -15.47 25.64 3.07
N PHE A 339 -15.01 25.68 4.32
CA PHE A 339 -15.85 25.60 5.51
C PHE A 339 -15.30 26.48 6.63
N THR A 340 -16.18 26.96 7.52
CA THR A 340 -15.76 27.78 8.68
C THR A 340 -15.40 26.91 9.87
N THR A 341 -14.52 27.37 10.75
CA THR A 341 -14.15 26.69 12.01
C THR A 341 -14.80 27.34 13.25
N THR A 342 -15.59 28.40 13.08
CA THR A 342 -16.20 29.17 14.19
C THR A 342 -17.04 28.32 15.15
N ASN A 343 -17.70 27.27 14.65
CA ASN A 343 -18.50 26.37 15.48
C ASN A 343 -17.66 25.52 16.45
N LEU A 344 -16.34 25.47 16.27
CA LEU A 344 -15.41 24.81 17.19
C LEU A 344 -15.04 25.68 18.39
N GLY A 345 -15.44 26.96 18.42
CA GLY A 345 -15.20 27.84 19.56
C GLY A 345 -15.82 27.34 20.86
N SER A 346 -16.94 26.62 20.80
CA SER A 346 -17.53 25.96 21.99
C SER A 346 -16.68 24.80 22.53
N LEU A 347 -15.75 24.29 21.72
CA LEU A 347 -14.76 23.27 22.09
C LEU A 347 -13.41 23.89 22.47
N GLY A 348 -13.29 25.23 22.47
CA GLY A 348 -12.08 25.95 22.84
C GLY A 348 -11.12 26.28 21.70
N LEU A 349 -11.40 25.86 20.46
CA LEU A 349 -10.58 26.19 19.29
C LEU A 349 -11.11 27.47 18.63
N THR A 350 -10.30 28.51 18.55
CA THR A 350 -10.68 29.85 18.07
C THR A 350 -9.73 30.44 17.02
N SER A 351 -8.48 29.95 16.96
CA SER A 351 -7.44 30.43 16.06
C SER A 351 -6.67 29.26 15.47
N ILE A 352 -7.20 28.66 14.40
CA ILE A 352 -6.57 27.47 13.83
C ILE A 352 -5.23 27.83 13.17
N ASP A 353 -4.15 27.23 13.63
CA ASP A 353 -2.78 27.51 13.18
C ASP A 353 -2.08 26.28 12.57
N GLY A 354 -2.59 25.08 12.83
CA GLY A 354 -2.07 23.84 12.28
C GLY A 354 -3.13 23.02 11.57
N ILE A 355 -2.71 22.38 10.48
CA ILE A 355 -3.49 21.35 9.77
C ILE A 355 -2.50 20.27 9.35
N GLY A 356 -2.81 19.01 9.64
CA GLY A 356 -2.05 17.83 9.18
C GLY A 356 -2.99 16.67 8.88
N SER A 357 -2.56 15.70 8.08
CA SER A 357 -3.41 14.60 7.62
C SER A 357 -2.71 13.24 7.57
N THR A 358 -3.32 12.21 8.17
CA THR A 358 -2.92 10.79 8.06
C THR A 358 -3.77 10.11 6.99
N ASP A 359 -3.45 10.30 5.70
CA ASP A 359 -4.14 9.80 4.50
C ASP A 359 -5.66 10.13 4.40
N THR A 360 -6.46 9.67 5.36
CA THR A 360 -7.92 9.86 5.47
C THR A 360 -8.35 10.59 6.75
N ARG A 361 -7.45 10.89 7.69
CA ARG A 361 -7.81 11.56 8.95
C ARG A 361 -7.08 12.89 9.05
N THR A 362 -7.82 13.97 9.13
CA THR A 362 -7.25 15.32 9.20
C THR A 362 -7.38 15.84 10.63
N VAL A 363 -6.30 16.41 11.14
CA VAL A 363 -6.20 17.04 12.46
C VAL A 363 -5.93 18.52 12.26
N ILE A 364 -6.60 19.34 13.06
CA ILE A 364 -6.35 20.77 13.17
C ILE A 364 -5.86 21.09 14.59
N SER A 365 -5.04 22.13 14.74
CA SER A 365 -4.62 22.65 16.05
C SER A 365 -4.91 24.12 16.20
N ASP A 366 -4.98 24.54 17.46
CA ASP A 366 -4.91 25.91 17.92
C ASP A 366 -3.88 25.92 19.05
N SER A 367 -2.65 26.41 18.81
CA SER A 367 -1.60 26.44 19.82
C SER A 367 -1.89 27.41 20.95
N THR A 368 -2.69 28.44 20.66
CA THR A 368 -3.08 29.49 21.61
C THR A 368 -4.23 29.07 22.54
N ALA A 369 -4.85 27.91 22.28
CA ALA A 369 -5.97 27.41 23.06
C ALA A 369 -5.51 26.71 24.35
N GLY A 370 -5.90 27.27 25.51
CA GLY A 370 -5.52 26.70 26.80
C GLY A 370 -4.02 26.82 27.09
N ALA A 371 -3.52 26.11 28.10
CA ALA A 371 -2.14 26.26 28.57
C ALA A 371 -1.09 25.57 27.66
N GLY A 372 -1.50 24.70 26.75
CA GLY A 372 -0.59 23.96 25.86
C GLY A 372 -1.06 23.83 24.42
N GLY A 373 -2.14 24.50 24.04
CA GLY A 373 -2.81 24.30 22.76
C GLY A 373 -3.85 23.18 22.80
N LEU A 374 -4.70 23.14 21.77
CA LEU A 374 -5.66 22.07 21.52
C LEU A 374 -5.44 21.48 20.12
N ALA A 375 -5.71 20.18 19.97
CA ALA A 375 -5.79 19.52 18.67
C ALA A 375 -7.12 18.78 18.53
N LEU A 376 -7.70 18.76 17.33
CA LEU A 376 -8.99 18.12 17.07
C LEU A 376 -9.00 17.47 15.70
N ARG A 377 -9.57 16.27 15.60
CA ARG A 377 -9.80 15.62 14.31
C ARG A 377 -11.07 16.14 13.66
N ILE A 378 -11.05 16.30 12.34
CA ILE A 378 -12.21 16.72 11.54
C ILE A 378 -12.50 15.77 10.39
N ASP A 379 -13.77 15.70 9.98
CA ASP A 379 -14.19 15.07 8.74
C ASP A 379 -14.22 16.11 7.62
N VAL A 380 -13.21 16.08 6.74
CA VAL A 380 -13.08 17.04 5.62
C VAL A 380 -14.25 16.94 4.65
N THR A 381 -14.73 15.73 4.36
CA THR A 381 -15.81 15.52 3.39
C THR A 381 -17.12 16.07 3.94
N ALA A 382 -17.44 15.75 5.20
CA ALA A 382 -18.63 16.26 5.86
C ALA A 382 -18.54 17.79 6.05
N SER A 383 -17.36 18.32 6.41
CA SER A 383 -17.15 19.76 6.62
C SER A 383 -17.38 20.56 5.33
N LEU A 384 -16.85 20.09 4.20
CA LEU A 384 -17.08 20.72 2.90
C LEU A 384 -18.55 20.64 2.47
N ALA A 385 -19.25 19.55 2.81
CA ALA A 385 -20.67 19.39 2.47
C ALA A 385 -21.60 20.29 3.30
N THR A 386 -21.28 20.54 4.58
CA THR A 386 -22.10 21.35 5.48
C THR A 386 -21.71 22.83 5.49
N GLY A 387 -20.50 23.17 5.06
CA GLY A 387 -19.93 24.53 5.12
C GLY A 387 -19.38 24.91 6.50
N HIS A 388 -19.41 24.00 7.48
CA HIS A 388 -18.86 24.20 8.83
C HIS A 388 -18.04 22.98 9.24
N ALA A 389 -17.00 23.17 10.05
CA ALA A 389 -16.14 22.08 10.51
C ALA A 389 -16.94 21.00 11.26
N VAL A 390 -16.80 19.75 10.86
CA VAL A 390 -17.42 18.59 11.51
C VAL A 390 -16.37 17.91 12.37
N ALA A 391 -16.44 18.14 13.67
CA ALA A 391 -15.54 17.54 14.66
C ALA A 391 -15.71 16.02 14.74
N MET A 392 -14.59 15.33 14.95
CA MET A 392 -14.55 13.90 15.21
C MET A 392 -13.88 13.67 16.57
N GLY A 393 -14.67 13.26 17.56
CA GLY A 393 -14.20 13.10 18.94
C GLY A 393 -14.11 14.43 19.70
N ASP A 394 -13.42 14.38 20.83
CA ASP A 394 -13.21 15.53 21.71
C ASP A 394 -11.84 16.18 21.42
N PRO A 395 -11.68 17.48 21.73
CA PRO A 395 -10.37 18.12 21.64
C PRO A 395 -9.36 17.45 22.55
N PHE A 396 -8.18 17.19 22.01
CA PHE A 396 -7.02 16.75 22.76
C PHE A 396 -6.27 17.94 23.34
N THR A 397 -5.98 17.87 24.62
CA THR A 397 -5.08 18.79 25.32
C THR A 397 -3.77 18.06 25.59
N PRO A 398 -2.61 18.62 25.20
CA PRO A 398 -1.33 18.03 25.53
C PRO A 398 -1.14 17.88 27.05
N GLU A 399 -0.60 16.75 27.48
CA GLU A 399 -0.31 16.52 28.89
C GLU A 399 1.04 17.14 29.29
N ARG A 400 1.39 17.12 30.58
CA ARG A 400 2.77 17.38 31.09
C ARG A 400 3.50 18.56 30.42
N GLN A 401 2.82 19.70 30.26
CA GLN A 401 3.39 20.96 29.77
C GLN A 401 4.08 20.84 28.39
N PHE A 402 3.40 20.22 27.42
CA PHE A 402 3.78 20.38 26.02
C PHE A 402 2.96 21.51 25.40
N GLU A 403 3.63 22.52 24.88
CA GLU A 403 3.03 23.64 24.17
C GLU A 403 3.11 23.39 22.67
N LEU A 404 1.98 23.33 21.98
CA LEU A 404 1.95 23.23 20.52
C LEU A 404 2.55 24.48 19.87
N SER A 405 2.98 24.38 18.60
CA SER A 405 3.48 25.52 17.82
C SER A 405 2.85 25.64 16.43
N GLY A 406 1.72 24.97 16.19
CA GLY A 406 0.97 24.99 14.94
C GLY A 406 1.49 24.08 13.81
N GLY A 407 2.70 23.52 13.90
CA GLY A 407 3.17 22.55 12.93
C GLY A 407 2.51 21.19 13.11
N LEU A 408 1.84 20.69 12.08
CA LEU A 408 1.21 19.36 12.06
C LEU A 408 1.51 18.66 10.74
N ALA A 409 1.94 17.39 10.81
CA ALA A 409 2.09 16.56 9.62
C ALA A 409 2.01 15.08 9.96
N SER A 410 1.76 14.26 8.95
CA SER A 410 2.00 12.82 9.02
C SER A 410 2.86 12.31 7.87
N VAL A 411 3.26 11.05 7.95
CA VAL A 411 3.88 10.31 6.85
C VAL A 411 2.88 9.27 6.31
N PRO A 412 2.95 8.92 5.01
CA PRO A 412 2.03 7.97 4.40
C PRO A 412 2.00 6.62 5.13
N ALA A 413 0.81 6.01 5.21
CA ALA A 413 0.55 4.75 5.93
C ALA A 413 0.84 4.77 7.44
N SER A 414 0.89 5.96 8.05
CA SER A 414 0.97 6.11 9.50
C SER A 414 -0.40 6.41 10.10
N GLN A 415 -0.61 5.99 11.34
CA GLN A 415 -1.70 6.49 12.20
C GLN A 415 -1.20 7.52 13.21
N THR A 416 0.05 7.96 13.08
CA THR A 416 0.64 8.97 13.95
C THR A 416 0.58 10.33 13.28
N MET A 417 -0.06 11.28 13.94
CA MET A 417 0.11 12.70 13.65
C MET A 417 1.29 13.22 14.47
N TYR A 418 2.15 14.00 13.84
CA TYR A 418 3.29 14.63 14.49
C TYR A 418 2.98 16.12 14.64
N ALA A 419 3.04 16.60 15.88
CA ALA A 419 2.84 18.01 16.20
C ALA A 419 4.14 18.60 16.70
N THR A 420 4.55 19.73 16.14
CA THR A 420 5.68 20.50 16.67
C THR A 420 5.24 21.28 17.90
N GLY A 421 6.20 21.55 18.76
CA GLY A 421 5.97 22.31 19.96
C GLY A 421 7.19 22.28 20.86
N ALA A 422 6.99 22.55 22.13
CA ALA A 422 8.07 22.56 23.10
C ALA A 422 7.64 22.04 24.47
N ALA A 423 8.58 21.41 25.18
CA ALA A 423 8.39 20.91 26.53
C ALA A 423 9.73 20.84 27.28
N HIS A 424 9.70 20.48 28.55
CA HIS A 424 10.91 20.11 29.29
C HIS A 424 11.32 18.67 28.96
N PHE A 425 12.42 18.51 28.21
CA PHE A 425 12.98 17.19 27.90
C PHE A 425 14.24 16.88 28.72
N ASP A 426 15.09 17.89 28.96
CA ASP A 426 16.29 17.75 29.79
C ASP A 426 15.96 17.97 31.28
N THR A 427 16.07 16.90 32.06
CA THR A 427 15.84 16.93 33.51
C THR A 427 16.89 17.73 34.27
N PHE A 428 18.06 18.00 33.68
CA PHE A 428 19.10 18.85 34.26
C PHE A 428 18.90 20.34 33.97
N GLN A 429 18.01 20.68 33.03
CA GLN A 429 17.63 22.05 32.70
C GLN A 429 16.12 22.26 32.83
N PRO A 430 15.53 22.03 34.02
CA PRO A 430 14.08 22.04 34.22
C PRO A 430 13.42 23.42 34.02
N ASN A 431 14.20 24.49 33.87
CA ASN A 431 13.70 25.85 33.64
C ASN A 431 13.74 26.26 32.16
N LEU A 432 14.23 25.40 31.27
CA LEU A 432 14.31 25.66 29.84
C LEU A 432 13.35 24.73 29.12
N VAL A 433 12.47 25.32 28.33
CA VAL A 433 11.63 24.57 27.39
C VAL A 433 12.47 24.33 26.13
N GLN A 434 12.35 23.14 25.55
CA GLN A 434 13.12 22.73 24.39
C GLN A 434 12.15 22.28 23.29
N TYR A 435 12.48 22.59 22.04
CA TYR A 435 11.65 22.17 20.92
C TYR A 435 11.66 20.66 20.75
N GLY A 436 10.53 20.13 20.31
CA GLY A 436 10.38 18.72 20.02
C GLY A 436 9.13 18.42 19.23
N VAL A 437 8.87 17.14 19.07
CA VAL A 437 7.70 16.63 18.36
C VAL A 437 6.90 15.75 19.30
N LEU A 438 5.61 16.05 19.38
CA LEU A 438 4.58 15.25 20.02
C LEU A 438 4.00 14.27 18.99
N SER A 439 3.94 12.99 19.34
CA SER A 439 3.31 11.95 18.52
C SER A 439 1.91 11.67 19.05
N LEU A 440 0.91 11.81 18.19
CA LEU A 440 -0.50 11.58 18.49
C LEU A 440 -1.02 10.39 17.70
N ASN A 441 -1.61 9.40 18.37
CA ASN A 441 -2.36 8.34 17.71
C ASN A 441 -3.67 8.90 17.15
N THR A 442 -3.99 8.51 15.91
CA THR A 442 -5.22 8.86 15.20
C THR A 442 -6.07 7.63 14.85
N ALA A 443 -5.65 6.44 15.29
CA ALA A 443 -6.35 5.18 14.99
C ALA A 443 -7.79 5.17 15.50
N ASP A 444 -7.97 5.66 16.72
CA ASP A 444 -9.23 5.66 17.44
C ASP A 444 -10.05 6.94 17.16
N ASP A 445 -11.26 7.01 17.70
CA ASP A 445 -12.11 8.19 17.60
C ASP A 445 -11.61 9.38 18.43
N GLN A 446 -10.54 9.19 19.22
CA GLN A 446 -9.94 10.21 20.08
C GLN A 446 -8.43 10.28 19.81
N LEU A 447 -7.89 11.48 19.84
CA LEU A 447 -6.45 11.69 19.77
C LEU A 447 -5.83 11.32 21.12
N ALA A 448 -4.73 10.56 21.07
CA ALA A 448 -4.00 10.17 22.28
C ALA A 448 -2.50 10.34 22.08
N GLU A 449 -1.83 10.93 23.05
CA GLU A 449 -0.37 11.02 23.05
C GLU A 449 0.28 9.64 23.16
N THR A 450 1.26 9.36 22.31
CA THR A 450 2.03 8.10 22.33
C THR A 450 3.50 8.31 22.65
N ALA A 451 4.08 9.43 22.25
CA ALA A 451 5.49 9.72 22.47
C ALA A 451 5.79 11.22 22.38
N ARG A 452 6.93 11.61 22.95
CA ARG A 452 7.55 12.91 22.71
C ARG A 452 9.01 12.71 22.41
N THR A 453 9.49 13.38 21.38
CA THR A 453 10.90 13.30 20.97
C THR A 453 11.49 14.70 20.93
N PRO A 454 12.57 14.99 21.69
CA PRO A 454 13.23 16.27 21.63
C PRO A 454 13.92 16.46 20.28
N LEU A 455 13.85 17.68 19.74
CA LEU A 455 14.66 18.06 18.60
C LEU A 455 16.09 18.33 19.08
N LYS A 456 17.06 17.69 18.41
CA LYS A 456 18.48 17.89 18.68
C LYS A 456 19.21 18.32 17.41
N VAL A 457 20.08 19.32 17.55
CA VAL A 457 20.97 19.78 16.49
C VAL A 457 22.40 19.54 16.95
N ASN A 458 23.16 18.75 16.20
CA ASN A 458 24.52 18.33 16.58
C ASN A 458 24.63 17.65 17.95
N GLY A 459 23.53 17.01 18.42
CA GLY A 459 23.46 16.32 19.70
C GLY A 459 22.93 17.18 20.86
N ASP A 460 22.83 18.50 20.67
CA ASP A 460 22.35 19.44 21.68
C ASP A 460 20.85 19.72 21.52
N PHE A 461 20.16 19.90 22.65
CA PHE A 461 18.75 20.30 22.67
C PHE A 461 18.57 21.71 22.08
N VAL A 462 17.52 21.90 21.29
CA VAL A 462 17.17 23.22 20.75
C VAL A 462 16.31 23.97 21.77
N ASN A 463 16.82 25.07 22.31
CA ASN A 463 16.11 25.91 23.28
C ASN A 463 14.91 26.61 22.63
N ALA A 464 13.73 26.51 23.25
CA ALA A 464 12.50 27.17 22.83
C ALA A 464 12.21 28.47 23.60
N GLY A 465 13.03 28.80 24.60
CA GLY A 465 12.85 29.96 25.47
C GLY A 465 12.12 29.59 26.78
N PRO A 466 11.59 30.59 27.49
CA PRO A 466 10.74 30.38 28.67
C PRO A 466 9.43 29.67 28.33
N GLU A 467 8.79 29.07 29.35
CA GLU A 467 7.42 28.55 29.26
C GLU A 467 6.44 29.64 28.79
N GLY A 468 5.49 29.28 27.94
CA GLY A 468 4.50 30.17 27.32
C GLY A 468 5.04 31.04 26.19
N SER A 469 6.27 30.81 25.73
CA SER A 469 6.88 31.61 24.65
C SER A 469 6.84 30.96 23.27
N VAL A 470 6.37 29.72 23.17
CA VAL A 470 6.33 28.95 21.91
C VAL A 470 5.46 29.65 20.86
N ASP A 471 4.31 30.18 21.26
CA ASP A 471 3.40 30.94 20.39
C ASP A 471 3.98 32.28 19.90
N SER A 472 5.04 32.78 20.54
CA SER A 472 5.71 34.04 20.18
C SER A 472 6.84 33.86 19.16
N GLN A 473 7.16 32.61 18.82
CA GLN A 473 8.13 32.24 17.80
C GLN A 473 7.39 31.87 16.50
N PRO A 474 8.00 32.04 15.32
CA PRO A 474 7.35 31.62 14.07
C PRO A 474 6.96 30.14 14.16
N PRO A 475 5.74 29.76 13.70
CA PRO A 475 5.29 28.38 13.70
C PRO A 475 6.35 27.45 13.12
N GLN A 476 6.61 26.34 13.80
CA GLN A 476 7.54 25.35 13.28
C GLN A 476 6.87 24.60 12.14
N VAL A 477 7.08 25.09 10.92
CA VAL A 477 6.43 24.54 9.73
C VAL A 477 6.88 23.10 9.51
N LEU A 478 5.91 22.19 9.64
CA LEU A 478 6.09 20.76 9.50
C LEU A 478 5.23 20.25 8.36
N GLY A 479 5.83 19.47 7.47
CA GLY A 479 5.16 18.66 6.45
C GLY A 479 5.80 17.28 6.40
N SER A 480 5.67 16.59 5.26
CA SER A 480 6.41 15.35 5.02
C SER A 480 6.79 15.16 3.56
N VAL A 481 7.91 14.45 3.35
CA VAL A 481 8.34 14.00 2.02
C VAL A 481 8.62 12.50 2.09
N ASP A 482 7.82 11.74 1.37
CA ASP A 482 7.76 10.28 1.49
C ASP A 482 7.66 9.86 2.97
N GLN A 483 8.59 9.04 3.46
CA GLN A 483 8.61 8.51 4.84
C GLN A 483 9.40 9.39 5.82
N SER A 484 9.71 10.64 5.48
CA SER A 484 10.42 11.58 6.35
C SER A 484 9.55 12.77 6.72
N LEU A 485 9.65 13.23 7.96
CA LEU A 485 9.12 14.54 8.35
C LEU A 485 9.96 15.64 7.68
N ALA A 486 9.31 16.71 7.26
CA ALA A 486 9.94 17.82 6.57
C ALA A 486 9.77 19.09 7.41
N LEU A 487 10.83 19.48 8.11
CA LEU A 487 10.84 20.66 8.99
C LEU A 487 11.51 21.83 8.27
N VAL A 488 10.80 22.94 8.08
CA VAL A 488 11.41 24.17 7.53
C VAL A 488 12.28 24.81 8.60
N THR A 489 13.57 25.00 8.31
CA THR A 489 14.55 25.52 9.27
C THR A 489 14.96 26.98 9.00
N GLY A 490 14.47 27.56 7.89
CA GLY A 490 14.69 28.95 7.54
C GLY A 490 14.87 29.16 6.04
N VAL A 491 15.37 30.33 5.66
CA VAL A 491 15.65 30.69 4.26
C VAL A 491 17.16 30.93 4.09
N ALA A 492 17.77 30.30 3.09
CA ALA A 492 19.15 30.51 2.70
C ALA A 492 19.25 30.58 1.17
N ASP A 493 20.05 31.53 0.66
CA ASP A 493 20.23 31.76 -0.78
C ASP A 493 18.90 32.01 -1.54
N GLY A 494 17.93 32.64 -0.88
CA GLY A 494 16.59 32.87 -1.46
C GLY A 494 15.76 31.59 -1.62
N LYS A 495 16.08 30.54 -0.85
CA LYS A 495 15.37 29.25 -0.86
C LYS A 495 15.03 28.83 0.57
N ASN A 496 13.87 28.23 0.76
CA ASN A 496 13.51 27.63 2.04
C ASN A 496 14.33 26.34 2.23
N VAL A 497 15.04 26.23 3.35
CA VAL A 497 15.82 25.06 3.73
C VAL A 497 14.94 24.16 4.56
N VAL A 498 14.85 22.89 4.18
CA VAL A 498 13.96 21.91 4.81
C VAL A 498 14.77 20.70 5.24
N ALA A 499 14.80 20.44 6.54
CA ALA A 499 15.42 19.25 7.10
C ALA A 499 14.47 18.06 6.96
N LEU A 500 14.98 16.95 6.42
CA LEU A 500 14.25 15.68 6.37
C LEU A 500 14.63 14.86 7.59
N LEU A 501 13.65 14.52 8.42
CA LEU A 501 13.87 13.86 9.71
C LEU A 501 13.19 12.48 9.72
N ASN A 502 13.84 11.51 10.37
CA ASN A 502 13.20 10.25 10.69
C ASN A 502 12.04 10.51 11.68
N PRO A 503 10.80 10.06 11.40
CA PRO A 503 9.64 10.40 12.23
C PRO A 503 9.73 9.91 13.69
N GLN A 504 10.48 8.83 13.94
CA GLN A 504 10.58 8.24 15.28
C GLN A 504 11.73 8.84 16.09
N THR A 505 12.90 8.99 15.48
CA THR A 505 14.14 9.40 16.17
C THR A 505 14.47 10.88 15.99
N LEU A 506 13.80 11.56 15.06
CA LEU A 506 14.14 12.91 14.58
C LEU A 506 15.59 13.06 14.07
N ALA A 507 16.27 11.94 13.78
CA ALA A 507 17.58 11.96 13.16
C ALA A 507 17.48 12.50 11.73
N SER A 508 18.47 13.28 11.30
CA SER A 508 18.50 13.84 9.94
C SER A 508 18.71 12.75 8.89
N ASN A 509 17.77 12.66 7.95
CA ASN A 509 17.81 11.86 6.72
C ASN A 509 18.31 12.67 5.51
N GLY A 510 18.52 13.97 5.68
CA GLY A 510 19.02 14.87 4.63
C GLY A 510 18.39 16.26 4.68
N THR A 511 18.59 17.02 3.61
CA THR A 511 18.07 18.38 3.46
C THR A 511 17.64 18.58 2.02
N LEU A 512 16.54 19.30 1.82
CA LEU A 512 16.10 19.81 0.52
C LEU A 512 15.98 21.34 0.57
N LYS A 513 15.97 21.97 -0.60
CA LYS A 513 15.78 23.42 -0.75
C LYS A 513 14.59 23.67 -1.66
N LEU A 514 13.63 24.50 -1.24
CA LEU A 514 12.48 24.90 -2.04
C LEU A 514 12.68 26.32 -2.59
N ASN A 515 12.47 26.53 -3.89
CA ASN A 515 12.74 27.80 -4.56
C ASN A 515 11.63 28.83 -4.26
N ASN A 516 11.64 29.37 -3.04
CA ASN A 516 10.83 30.53 -2.64
C ASN A 516 11.66 31.43 -1.72
N PRO A 517 11.74 32.75 -1.99
CA PRO A 517 12.54 33.66 -1.17
C PRO A 517 11.85 34.05 0.14
N ASN A 518 10.51 33.99 0.21
CA ASN A 518 9.79 34.28 1.44
C ASN A 518 9.78 33.04 2.35
N PRO A 519 9.88 33.21 3.67
CA PRO A 519 9.68 32.11 4.61
C PRO A 519 8.30 31.48 4.41
N LEU A 520 8.28 30.16 4.25
CA LEU A 520 7.01 29.43 4.23
C LEU A 520 6.40 29.40 5.64
N THR A 521 5.09 29.48 5.73
CA THR A 521 4.31 29.37 6.98
C THR A 521 3.49 28.08 7.07
N GLY A 522 3.55 27.24 6.04
CA GLY A 522 2.90 25.92 6.00
C GLY A 522 3.57 25.02 4.97
N LEU A 523 3.58 23.72 5.22
CA LEU A 523 4.12 22.72 4.30
C LEU A 523 3.28 21.45 4.38
N SER A 524 2.81 20.94 3.25
CA SER A 524 1.97 19.75 3.20
C SER A 524 2.75 18.45 3.31
N GLU A 525 2.04 17.35 3.49
CA GLU A 525 2.53 16.03 3.12
C GLU A 525 2.79 15.97 1.61
N SER A 526 3.68 15.05 1.19
CA SER A 526 4.00 14.88 -0.21
C SER A 526 3.01 13.96 -0.94
N PHE A 527 2.82 14.20 -2.23
CA PHE A 527 2.02 13.35 -3.12
C PHE A 527 2.68 13.19 -4.49
N ARG A 528 2.08 12.37 -5.35
CA ARG A 528 2.60 12.06 -6.68
C ARG A 528 1.51 12.25 -7.74
N PRO A 529 1.44 13.42 -8.42
CA PRO A 529 0.39 13.71 -9.38
C PRO A 529 0.47 12.83 -10.63
N ASP A 530 1.66 12.36 -10.98
CA ASP A 530 1.90 11.47 -12.12
C ASP A 530 1.14 10.14 -11.99
N LEU A 531 0.76 9.73 -10.77
CA LEU A 531 -0.02 8.52 -10.54
C LEU A 531 -1.48 8.64 -10.99
N ALA A 532 -1.98 9.85 -11.27
CA ALA A 532 -3.35 10.06 -11.70
C ALA A 532 -3.73 9.13 -12.87
N ASN A 533 -4.90 8.49 -12.78
CA ASN A 533 -5.44 7.55 -13.78
C ASN A 533 -4.66 6.24 -13.99
N SER A 534 -3.58 6.00 -13.23
CA SER A 534 -2.87 4.71 -13.28
C SER A 534 -3.71 3.55 -12.73
N ALA A 535 -3.31 2.32 -13.04
CA ALA A 535 -3.70 1.15 -12.27
C ALA A 535 -2.59 0.87 -11.25
N LEU A 536 -2.75 1.39 -10.03
CA LEU A 536 -1.77 1.28 -8.96
C LEU A 536 -1.98 -0.02 -8.19
N ILE A 537 -0.89 -0.79 -8.07
CA ILE A 537 -0.77 -1.91 -7.14
C ILE A 537 0.41 -1.61 -6.23
N ASP A 538 0.12 -1.31 -4.97
CA ASP A 538 1.09 -1.02 -3.93
C ASP A 538 1.15 -2.18 -2.94
N VAL A 539 2.35 -2.70 -2.67
CA VAL A 539 2.56 -3.83 -1.77
C VAL A 539 3.55 -3.48 -0.67
N GLN A 540 3.07 -3.55 0.56
CA GLN A 540 3.87 -3.45 1.77
C GLN A 540 4.36 -4.86 2.17
N GLY A 541 5.64 -5.15 1.92
CA GLY A 541 6.24 -6.47 2.15
C GLY A 541 6.68 -7.14 0.84
N ASN A 542 6.86 -8.46 0.87
CA ASN A 542 7.34 -9.24 -0.26
C ASN A 542 6.21 -9.67 -1.19
N VAL A 543 6.57 -9.87 -2.46
CA VAL A 543 5.70 -10.46 -3.49
C VAL A 543 6.34 -11.75 -3.99
N GLN A 544 5.62 -12.86 -3.78
CA GLN A 544 6.03 -14.15 -4.33
C GLN A 544 5.80 -14.20 -5.85
N SER A 545 4.64 -13.74 -6.32
CA SER A 545 4.45 -13.52 -7.76
C SER A 545 3.34 -12.54 -8.12
N LEU A 546 3.58 -11.73 -9.16
CA LEU A 546 2.55 -11.03 -9.93
C LEU A 546 2.38 -11.73 -11.30
N ARG A 547 1.16 -12.09 -11.65
CA ARG A 547 0.84 -12.77 -12.92
C ARG A 547 -0.26 -12.04 -13.69
N ALA A 548 0.01 -11.71 -14.95
CA ALA A 548 -0.96 -11.08 -15.85
C ALA A 548 -0.81 -11.53 -17.31
N LYS A 549 -1.89 -11.44 -18.10
CA LYS A 549 -1.84 -11.64 -19.55
C LYS A 549 -1.47 -10.34 -20.25
N ASP A 550 -2.10 -9.24 -19.87
CA ASP A 550 -1.76 -7.92 -20.36
C ASP A 550 -1.78 -6.88 -19.24
N ALA A 551 -0.86 -5.92 -19.36
CA ALA A 551 -0.80 -4.74 -18.52
C ALA A 551 -0.55 -3.51 -19.36
N THR A 552 -1.35 -2.47 -19.17
CA THR A 552 -1.14 -1.14 -19.71
C THR A 552 -1.37 -0.12 -18.60
N GLY A 553 -0.49 0.87 -18.44
CA GLY A 553 -0.65 1.88 -17.38
C GLY A 553 -0.53 1.33 -15.95
N LEU A 554 0.16 0.21 -15.76
CA LEU A 554 0.40 -0.38 -14.44
C LEU A 554 1.49 0.40 -13.71
N VAL A 555 1.21 0.79 -12.47
CA VAL A 555 2.23 1.19 -11.50
C VAL A 555 2.28 0.10 -10.44
N PHE A 556 3.35 -0.69 -10.42
CA PHE A 556 3.55 -1.75 -9.44
C PHE A 556 4.69 -1.38 -8.51
N ASN A 557 4.35 -0.94 -7.30
CA ASN A 557 5.30 -0.55 -6.27
C ASN A 557 5.34 -1.61 -5.16
N VAL A 558 6.54 -2.09 -4.85
CA VAL A 558 6.73 -3.10 -3.79
C VAL A 558 7.86 -2.66 -2.87
N ALA A 559 7.52 -2.48 -1.60
CA ALA A 559 8.47 -2.08 -0.56
C ALA A 559 9.48 -3.17 -0.22
N GLY A 560 9.16 -4.44 -0.49
CA GLY A 560 10.05 -5.59 -0.25
C GLY A 560 10.56 -6.26 -1.52
N PHE A 561 10.86 -7.55 -1.38
CA PHE A 561 11.40 -8.37 -2.47
C PHE A 561 10.30 -8.77 -3.47
N ILE A 562 10.57 -8.61 -4.77
CA ILE A 562 9.72 -9.18 -5.84
C ILE A 562 10.40 -10.43 -6.37
N ASN A 563 9.84 -11.61 -6.11
CA ASN A 563 10.39 -12.85 -6.63
C ASN A 563 10.13 -13.03 -8.14
N LEU A 564 8.87 -12.90 -8.58
CA LEU A 564 8.49 -13.08 -9.99
C LEU A 564 7.41 -12.09 -10.43
N ALA A 565 7.68 -11.35 -11.51
CA ALA A 565 6.64 -10.69 -12.30
C ALA A 565 6.53 -11.37 -13.68
N LYS A 566 5.40 -12.04 -13.95
CA LYS A 566 5.12 -12.72 -15.21
C LYS A 566 3.95 -12.04 -15.92
N ILE A 567 4.25 -11.27 -16.96
CA ILE A 567 3.24 -10.51 -17.73
C ILE A 567 3.43 -10.82 -19.21
N HIS A 568 2.44 -11.41 -19.87
CA HIS A 568 2.64 -11.82 -21.27
C HIS A 568 2.85 -10.63 -22.23
N ARG A 569 2.14 -9.50 -22.01
CA ARG A 569 2.38 -8.23 -22.71
C ARG A 569 2.24 -7.05 -21.75
N ALA A 570 3.25 -6.19 -21.68
CA ALA A 570 3.19 -4.95 -20.92
C ALA A 570 3.44 -3.74 -21.81
N ALA A 571 2.69 -2.66 -21.58
CA ALA A 571 2.90 -1.37 -22.23
C ALA A 571 2.77 -0.23 -21.21
N ASP A 572 3.52 0.85 -21.37
CA ASP A 572 3.36 2.10 -20.60
C ASP A 572 3.24 1.87 -19.09
N SER A 573 4.12 1.04 -18.54
CA SER A 573 4.01 0.52 -17.17
C SER A 573 5.34 0.61 -16.42
N VAL A 574 5.28 0.79 -15.12
CA VAL A 574 6.44 0.82 -14.23
C VAL A 574 6.31 -0.25 -13.14
N LEU A 575 7.39 -0.99 -12.93
CA LEU A 575 7.52 -1.98 -11.88
C LEU A 575 8.74 -1.64 -11.01
N ILE A 576 8.54 -1.48 -9.71
CA ILE A 576 9.59 -1.12 -8.75
C ILE A 576 9.64 -2.18 -7.64
N GLY A 577 10.83 -2.71 -7.37
CA GLY A 577 11.06 -3.69 -6.30
C GLY A 577 12.34 -3.44 -5.53
N GLN A 578 12.37 -3.84 -4.26
CA GLN A 578 13.47 -3.55 -3.34
C GLN A 578 13.96 -4.80 -2.59
N PRO A 579 14.63 -5.77 -3.24
CA PRO A 579 15.04 -5.82 -4.66
C PRO A 579 14.12 -6.66 -5.58
N PHE A 580 14.41 -6.62 -6.88
CA PHE A 580 13.70 -7.36 -7.93
C PHE A 580 14.44 -8.63 -8.38
N GLY A 581 13.82 -9.78 -8.18
CA GLY A 581 14.30 -11.12 -8.52
C GLY A 581 14.20 -11.45 -10.02
N HIS A 582 12.98 -11.72 -10.53
CA HIS A 582 12.79 -12.13 -11.93
C HIS A 582 11.60 -11.46 -12.63
N ALA A 583 11.81 -11.01 -13.87
CA ALA A 583 10.77 -10.46 -14.75
C ALA A 583 10.67 -11.24 -16.06
N GLU A 584 9.55 -11.94 -16.28
CA GLU A 584 9.20 -12.61 -17.53
C GLU A 584 8.13 -11.80 -18.26
N ILE A 585 8.59 -10.91 -19.15
CA ILE A 585 7.71 -10.05 -19.95
C ILE A 585 8.20 -10.06 -21.39
N PRO A 586 7.72 -11.00 -22.23
CA PRO A 586 8.27 -11.23 -23.58
C PRO A 586 7.90 -10.13 -24.57
N ARG A 587 6.83 -9.36 -24.32
CA ARG A 587 6.41 -8.22 -25.15
C ARG A 587 6.32 -6.97 -24.28
N ARG A 588 7.24 -6.03 -24.50
CA ARG A 588 7.34 -4.75 -23.77
C ARG A 588 7.28 -3.58 -24.75
N SER A 589 6.56 -2.54 -24.39
CA SER A 589 6.59 -1.25 -25.08
C SER A 589 6.53 -0.15 -24.03
N ASN A 590 7.58 0.65 -23.87
CA ASN A 590 7.63 1.69 -22.82
C ASN A 590 7.36 1.10 -21.41
N VAL A 591 8.21 0.16 -20.98
CA VAL A 591 8.07 -0.52 -19.68
C VAL A 591 9.36 -0.38 -18.90
N ASP A 592 9.26 0.22 -17.72
CA ASP A 592 10.38 0.36 -16.80
C ASP A 592 10.31 -0.66 -15.69
N ILE A 593 11.44 -1.31 -15.42
CA ILE A 593 11.59 -2.24 -14.31
C ILE A 593 12.79 -1.76 -13.51
N ILE A 594 12.52 -1.21 -12.33
CA ILE A 594 13.51 -0.54 -11.48
C ILE A 594 13.70 -1.39 -10.22
N SER A 595 14.97 -1.64 -9.87
CA SER A 595 15.34 -2.47 -8.72
C SER A 595 16.38 -1.79 -7.85
N SER A 596 16.32 -2.01 -6.54
CA SER A 596 17.48 -1.82 -5.66
C SER A 596 18.59 -2.82 -5.99
N PRO A 597 19.83 -2.64 -5.49
CA PRO A 597 20.93 -3.58 -5.71
C PRO A 597 20.53 -5.02 -5.38
N ARG A 598 20.96 -5.95 -6.23
CA ARG A 598 20.67 -7.38 -6.08
C ARG A 598 21.95 -8.21 -6.15
N PRO A 599 21.96 -9.46 -5.65
CA PRO A 599 23.15 -10.31 -5.65
C PRO A 599 23.67 -10.68 -7.06
N VAL A 600 22.85 -10.56 -8.09
CA VAL A 600 23.19 -10.90 -9.49
C VAL A 600 22.78 -9.78 -10.43
N ASP A 601 23.72 -8.92 -10.83
CA ASP A 601 23.45 -7.82 -11.76
C ASP A 601 23.06 -8.32 -13.17
N GLY A 602 22.27 -7.52 -13.91
CA GLY A 602 22.29 -7.58 -15.38
C GLY A 602 21.33 -8.48 -16.19
N ARG A 603 20.28 -9.12 -15.64
CA ARG A 603 19.27 -9.81 -16.47
C ARG A 603 18.22 -8.87 -17.10
N ASN A 604 18.10 -8.91 -18.43
CA ASN A 604 16.93 -8.57 -19.28
C ASN A 604 16.10 -7.34 -18.90
N GLY A 605 16.63 -6.14 -19.17
CA GLY A 605 15.84 -4.90 -19.13
C GLY A 605 15.33 -4.52 -17.73
N VAL A 606 16.09 -4.88 -16.69
CA VAL A 606 15.90 -4.39 -15.32
C VAL A 606 16.98 -3.35 -15.03
N GLN A 607 16.56 -2.12 -14.77
CA GLN A 607 17.43 -1.02 -14.36
C GLN A 607 17.72 -1.14 -12.86
N VAL A 608 18.99 -1.37 -12.53
CA VAL A 608 19.44 -1.39 -11.13
C VAL A 608 19.81 0.02 -10.71
N ASN A 609 19.16 0.55 -9.68
CA ASN A 609 19.46 1.84 -9.08
C ASN A 609 19.97 1.63 -7.65
N LYS A 610 21.25 1.92 -7.43
CA LYS A 610 21.91 1.75 -6.13
C LYS A 610 21.37 2.66 -5.03
N ASN A 611 20.78 3.79 -5.43
CA ASN A 611 20.29 4.81 -4.53
C ASN A 611 18.76 4.86 -4.53
N ILE A 612 18.07 3.80 -4.98
CA ILE A 612 16.63 3.74 -4.86
C ILE A 612 16.26 3.74 -3.38
N LYS A 613 15.55 4.78 -2.95
CA LYS A 613 14.96 4.85 -1.63
C LYS A 613 13.62 4.11 -1.64
N GLN A 614 13.17 3.63 -0.49
CA GLN A 614 11.79 3.17 -0.35
C GLN A 614 10.86 4.31 -0.77
N ILE A 615 10.10 4.05 -1.83
CA ILE A 615 9.01 4.92 -2.25
C ILE A 615 7.84 4.50 -1.37
N GLY A 616 7.27 5.46 -0.64
CA GLY A 616 6.26 5.19 0.39
C GLY A 616 5.09 4.36 -0.13
N PRO A 617 4.19 3.89 0.74
CA PRO A 617 2.91 3.40 0.26
C PRO A 617 2.26 4.49 -0.59
N LEU A 618 2.01 4.16 -1.85
CA LEU A 618 1.54 5.13 -2.82
C LEU A 618 0.03 5.30 -2.73
N SER A 619 -0.44 6.51 -3.04
CA SER A 619 -1.87 6.76 -3.22
C SER A 619 -2.15 7.55 -4.48
N LEU A 620 -3.33 7.27 -5.04
CA LEU A 620 -3.85 8.04 -6.17
C LEU A 620 -4.37 9.41 -5.70
N PRO A 621 -4.09 10.48 -6.47
CA PRO A 621 -4.55 11.83 -6.14
C PRO A 621 -6.04 12.08 -6.40
N GLY A 622 -6.74 11.22 -7.15
CA GLY A 622 -8.14 11.49 -7.54
C GLY A 622 -9.05 10.27 -7.59
N ARG A 623 -10.36 10.54 -7.56
CA ARG A 623 -11.47 9.64 -7.93
C ARG A 623 -12.27 10.26 -9.08
#